data_AF-A0A7K6Q6B7-F1
#
_entry.id   AF-A0A7K6Q6B7-F1
#
_cell.length_a   1.000
_cell.length_b   1.000
_cell.length_c   1.000
_cell.angle_alpha   90.00
_cell.angle_beta   90.00
_cell.angle_gamma   90.00
#
_symmetry.space_group_name_H-M   'P 1'
#
loop_
_entity.id
_entity.type
_entity.pdbx_description
1 polymer ?
#
loop_
_entity_poly.entity_id
_entity_poly.type
_entity_poly.pdbx_seq_one_letter_code
_entity_poly.pdbx_strand_id
1 'polypeptide(L)' 'CPQCGRGFGRKAHLARHLLVHSGTRPHACAHCGRRFSSKTNLGRHQAVHTGLRPHRCTRCGRGF' A
#
# COMPACT_ATOMS: atom_id res chain seq x y z
N CYS A 1 -7.73 -11.04 -14.51
CA CYS A 1 -7.28 -9.75 -15.05
C CYS A 1 -7.27 -9.92 -16.55
N PRO A 2 -7.98 -9.09 -17.32
CA PRO A 2 -8.08 -9.25 -18.76
C PRO A 2 -6.73 -9.10 -19.48
N GLN A 3 -5.75 -8.38 -18.90
CA GLN A 3 -4.46 -8.12 -19.54
C GLN A 3 -3.36 -9.15 -19.24
N CYS A 4 -3.45 -9.86 -18.10
CA CYS A 4 -2.40 -10.80 -17.67
C CYS A 4 -2.94 -12.13 -17.11
N GLY A 5 -4.23 -12.42 -17.29
CA GLY A 5 -4.87 -13.67 -16.85
C GLY A 5 -5.04 -13.83 -15.33
N ARG A 6 -4.39 -13.00 -14.49
CA ARG A 6 -4.36 -13.20 -13.04
C ARG A 6 -5.74 -13.17 -12.35
N GLY A 7 -6.08 -14.20 -11.59
CA GLY A 7 -7.36 -14.30 -10.86
C GLY A 7 -7.41 -13.43 -9.59
N PHE A 8 -8.60 -12.91 -9.26
CA PHE A 8 -8.83 -12.11 -8.05
C PHE A 8 -10.19 -12.48 -7.44
N GLY A 9 -10.24 -12.82 -6.16
CA GLY A 9 -11.49 -13.15 -5.46
C GLY A 9 -12.37 -11.94 -5.10
N ARG A 10 -11.91 -10.70 -5.32
CA ARG A 10 -12.68 -9.48 -5.05
C ARG A 10 -12.48 -8.46 -6.18
N LYS A 11 -13.58 -7.83 -6.63
CA LYS A 11 -13.55 -6.79 -7.68
C LYS A 11 -12.64 -5.62 -7.31
N ALA A 12 -12.64 -5.19 -6.05
CA ALA A 12 -11.75 -4.13 -5.55
C ALA A 12 -10.26 -4.47 -5.72
N HIS A 13 -9.87 -5.74 -5.58
CA HIS A 13 -8.48 -6.17 -5.78
C HIS A 13 -8.10 -6.15 -7.26
N LEU A 14 -9.00 -6.59 -8.15
CA LEU A 14 -8.82 -6.49 -9.59
C LEU A 14 -8.69 -5.02 -10.02
N ALA A 15 -9.59 -4.14 -9.57
CA ALA A 15 -9.55 -2.71 -9.90
C ALA A 15 -8.23 -2.06 -9.47
N ARG A 16 -7.76 -2.33 -8.25
CA ARG A 16 -6.44 -1.87 -7.79
C ARG A 16 -5.29 -2.45 -8.62
N HIS A 17 -5.39 -3.71 -9.03
CA HIS A 17 -4.36 -4.34 -9.85
C HIS A 17 -4.26 -3.72 -11.24
N LEU A 18 -5.38 -3.30 -11.84
CA LEU A 18 -5.38 -2.61 -13.14
C LEU A 18 -4.56 -1.30 -13.12
N LEU A 19 -4.45 -0.65 -11.96
CA LEU A 19 -3.59 0.53 -11.79
C LEU A 19 -2.11 0.26 -12.10
N VAL A 20 -1.65 -0.99 -11.92
CA VAL A 20 -0.28 -1.40 -12.26
C VAL A 20 -0.07 -1.34 -13.77
N HIS A 21 -1.07 -1.75 -14.54
CA HIS A 21 -0.98 -1.76 -15.99
C HIS A 21 -1.11 -0.36 -16.60
N SER A 22 -1.95 0.50 -16.03
CA SER A 22 -2.05 1.91 -16.46
C SER A 22 -0.92 2.78 -15.92
N GLY A 23 -0.04 2.24 -15.07
CA GLY A 23 1.01 3.01 -14.38
C GLY A 23 0.46 4.06 -13.40
N THR A 24 -0.84 4.05 -13.13
CA THR A 24 -1.49 5.06 -12.29
C THR A 24 -1.26 4.73 -10.82
N ARG A 25 -0.94 5.75 -10.03
CA ARG A 25 -0.75 5.62 -8.58
C ARG A 25 -1.43 6.80 -7.90
N PRO A 26 -2.74 6.69 -7.57
CA PRO A 26 -3.54 7.84 -7.15
C PRO A 26 -3.11 8.42 -5.81
N HIS A 27 -2.42 7.65 -4.97
CA HIS A 27 -2.07 8.08 -3.62
C HIS A 27 -0.61 8.54 -3.56
N ALA A 28 -0.38 9.84 -3.39
CA ALA A 28 0.96 10.41 -3.21
C ALA A 28 1.29 10.60 -1.72
N CYS A 29 2.55 10.36 -1.35
CA CYS A 29 3.06 10.72 -0.04
C CYS A 29 3.34 12.22 0.01
N ALA A 30 2.76 12.91 1.00
CA ALA A 30 2.95 14.35 1.17
C ALA A 30 4.39 14.73 1.57
N HIS A 31 5.14 13.81 2.20
CA HIS A 31 6.52 14.09 2.64
C HIS A 31 7.57 13.94 1.54
N CYS A 32 7.41 12.98 0.62
CA CYS A 32 8.45 12.65 -0.38
C CYS A 32 7.93 12.51 -1.82
N GLY A 33 6.64 12.77 -2.07
CA GLY A 33 6.03 12.66 -3.38
C GLY A 33 5.84 11.23 -3.91
N ARG A 34 6.34 10.21 -3.21
CA ARG A 34 6.26 8.81 -3.65
C ARG A 34 4.80 8.36 -3.80
N ARG A 35 4.47 7.75 -4.95
CA ARG A 35 3.10 7.35 -5.28
C ARG A 35 2.84 5.87 -5.04
N PHE A 36 1.62 5.52 -4.63
CA PHE A 36 1.13 4.19 -4.27
C PHE A 36 -0.21 3.87 -4.95
N SER A 37 -0.44 2.59 -5.21
CA SER A 37 -1.69 2.07 -5.78
C SER A 37 -2.79 1.81 -4.73
N SER A 38 -2.50 1.94 -3.43
CA SER A 38 -3.50 1.82 -2.37
C SER A 38 -3.22 2.74 -1.18
N LYS A 39 -4.30 3.18 -0.52
CA LYS A 39 -4.24 3.97 0.72
C LYS A 39 -3.54 3.22 1.86
N THR A 40 -3.77 1.91 1.99
CA THR A 40 -3.11 1.07 3.00
C THR A 40 -1.59 1.07 2.84
N ASN A 41 -1.10 0.95 1.60
CA ASN A 41 0.34 0.99 1.32
C ASN A 41 0.94 2.37 1.60
N LEU A 42 0.21 3.44 1.25
CA LEU A 42 0.61 4.81 1.59
C LEU A 42 0.70 5.00 3.11
N GLY A 43 -0.32 4.58 3.88
CA GLY A 43 -0.32 4.71 5.33
C GLY A 43 0.85 3.98 6.01
N ARG A 44 1.13 2.74 5.57
CA ARG A 44 2.32 2.01 6.03
C ARG A 44 3.62 2.71 5.66
N HIS A 45 3.69 3.33 4.48
CA HIS A 45 4.87 4.10 4.10
C HIS A 45 5.02 5.39 4.92
N GLN A 46 3.93 6.07 5.26
CA GLN A 46 3.98 7.28 6.09
C GLN A 46 4.56 7.00 7.49
N ALA A 47 4.36 5.80 8.02
CA ALA A 47 4.98 5.35 9.27
C ALA A 47 6.52 5.42 9.26
N VAL A 48 7.15 5.31 8.07
CA VAL A 48 8.60 5.46 7.91
C VAL A 48 9.04 6.91 8.15
N HIS A 49 8.22 7.89 7.79
CA HIS A 49 8.53 9.30 8.02
C HIS A 49 8.31 9.72 9.46
N THR A 50 7.30 9.16 10.13
CA THR A 50 6.99 9.50 11.52
C THR A 50 7.75 8.66 12.54
N GLY A 51 8.42 7.58 12.11
CA GLY A 51 9.04 6.61 13.01
C GLY A 51 8.04 5.82 13.87
N LEU A 52 6.73 5.98 13.61
CA LEU A 52 5.69 5.26 14.32
C LEU A 52 5.77 3.78 13.95
N ARG A 53 5.90 2.92 14.97
CA ARG A 53 5.79 1.47 14.82
C ARG A 53 4.39 1.06 15.32
N PRO A 54 3.38 0.98 14.44
CA PRO A 54 1.99 0.78 14.85
C PRO A 54 1.76 -0.57 15.51
N HIS A 55 2.64 -1.55 15.28
CA HIS A 55 2.56 -2.86 15.91
C HIS A 55 3.65 -2.98 16.95
N ARG A 56 3.29 -3.19 18.22
CA ARG A 56 4.26 -3.42 19.29
C ARG A 56 4.09 -4.80 19.86
N CYS A 57 5.18 -5.55 19.97
CA CYS A 57 5.17 -6.81 20.72
C CYS A 57 4.97 -6.50 22.20
N THR A 58 3.89 -7.03 22.78
CA THR A 58 3.62 -6.92 24.22
C THR A 58 4.61 -7.73 25.06
N ARG A 59 5.20 -8.80 24.50
CA ARG A 59 6.14 -9.69 25.19
C ARG A 59 7.58 -9.16 25.25
N CYS A 60 8.07 -8.54 24.17
CA CYS A 60 9.46 -8.03 24.11
C CYS A 60 9.57 -6.51 23.90
N GLY A 61 8.45 -5.79 23.84
CA GLY A 61 8.42 -4.33 23.72
C GLY A 61 8.85 -3.76 22.37
N ARG A 62 9.39 -4.58 21.45
CA ARG A 62 9.84 -4.16 20.12
C ARG A 62 8.65 -3.79 19.24
N GLY A 63 8.72 -2.60 18.62
CA GLY A 63 7.77 -2.21 17.58
C GLY A 63 8.11 -2.84 16.23
N PHE A 64 7.16 -2.89 15.30
CA PHE A 64 7.27 -3.35 13.91
C PHE A 64 6.47 -2.45 12.98
#